data_AF-A0A7L3SJC6-F1
#
_entry.id   AF-A0A7L3SJC6-F1
#
_cell.length_a   1.000
_cell.length_b   1.000
_cell.length_c   1.000
_cell.angle_alpha   90.00
_cell.angle_beta   90.00
_cell.angle_gamma   90.00
#
_symmetry.space_group_name_H-M   'P 1'
#
loop_
_entity.id
_entity.type
_entity.pdbx_description
1 polymer ?
#
loop_
_entity_poly.entity_id
_entity_poly.type
_entity_poly.pdbx_seq_one_letter_code
_entity_poly.pdbx_strand_id
1 'polypeptide(L)'
;HALSEILAAETVSCLNQAMAVLQDIWDEIGIPEKQQLERTEAVKKHIESLLDMMISEEKNLKEYLLNSIAVCRKELDTLHRELQLAPFEVEEQGTILQMEKDLRARVQVLLKQKRDRKQELESLQERDRDLCDILCTAPFRIDSNAVPSLEDLDRYRRHLASLSTEKEQRQEQFVSTKQQIILLMEELDRSPDTSFEQDVVCKDDEAFCLSEDNIAALQNLLQQLEAQRSQNEAACTELRSRITLLWERLQVPVEERESSAVH
;
A
#
# COMPACT_ATOMS: atom_id res chain seq x y z
N HIS A 1 -38.12 -9.86 -29.91
CA HIS A 1 -38.74 -11.06 -30.50
C HIS A 1 -39.67 -10.71 -31.65
N ALA A 2 -40.84 -10.08 -31.42
CA ALA A 2 -41.82 -9.80 -32.47
C ALA A 2 -41.28 -9.06 -33.73
N LEU A 3 -40.44 -8.02 -33.55
CA LEU A 3 -39.88 -7.27 -34.69
C LEU A 3 -38.90 -8.09 -35.54
N SER A 4 -38.10 -8.98 -34.92
CA SER A 4 -37.17 -9.85 -35.65
C SER A 4 -37.92 -10.92 -36.44
N GLU A 5 -39.02 -11.42 -35.90
CA GLU A 5 -39.87 -12.42 -36.56
C GLU A 5 -40.62 -11.83 -37.75
N ILE A 6 -41.13 -10.60 -37.62
CA ILE A 6 -41.74 -9.85 -38.73
C ILE A 6 -40.72 -9.64 -39.84
N LEU A 7 -39.53 -9.16 -39.50
CA LEU A 7 -38.48 -8.90 -40.50
C LEU A 7 -38.07 -10.19 -41.24
N ALA A 8 -37.96 -11.32 -40.52
CA ALA A 8 -37.65 -12.61 -41.12
C ALA A 8 -38.73 -13.07 -42.12
N ALA A 9 -40.00 -12.84 -41.79
CA ALA A 9 -41.11 -13.13 -42.70
C ALA A 9 -41.09 -12.25 -43.96
N GLU A 10 -40.75 -10.97 -43.80
CA GLU A 10 -40.57 -10.04 -44.93
C GLU A 10 -39.43 -10.47 -45.86
N THR A 11 -38.30 -10.94 -45.32
CA THR A 11 -37.18 -11.44 -46.15
C THR A 11 -37.58 -12.65 -46.98
N VAL A 12 -38.32 -13.59 -46.40
CA VAL A 12 -38.83 -14.77 -47.11
C VAL A 12 -39.82 -14.37 -48.21
N SER A 13 -40.71 -13.41 -47.91
CA SER A 13 -41.65 -12.88 -48.91
C SER A 13 -40.92 -12.20 -50.08
N CYS A 14 -39.90 -11.39 -49.80
CA CYS A 14 -39.09 -10.72 -50.82
C CYS A 14 -38.37 -11.75 -51.72
N LEU A 15 -37.82 -12.82 -51.14
CA LEU A 15 -37.18 -13.89 -51.90
C LEU A 15 -38.19 -14.59 -52.82
N ASN A 16 -39.37 -14.95 -52.30
CA ASN A 16 -40.41 -15.60 -53.09
C ASN A 16 -40.87 -14.72 -54.26
N GLN A 17 -41.06 -13.42 -54.03
CA GLN A 17 -41.44 -12.48 -55.07
C GLN A 17 -40.35 -12.34 -56.14
N ALA A 18 -39.09 -12.23 -55.74
CA ALA A 18 -37.96 -12.16 -56.68
C ALA A 18 -37.84 -13.44 -57.53
N MET A 19 -38.05 -14.61 -56.93
CA MET A 19 -38.03 -15.89 -57.64
C MET A 19 -39.18 -16.01 -58.64
N ALA A 20 -40.40 -15.55 -58.28
CA ALA A 20 -41.53 -15.53 -59.21
C ALA A 20 -41.25 -14.65 -60.43
N VAL A 21 -40.71 -13.46 -60.23
CA VAL A 21 -40.33 -12.55 -61.33
C VAL A 21 -39.25 -13.16 -62.22
N LEU A 22 -38.25 -13.85 -61.66
CA LEU A 22 -37.23 -14.55 -62.45
C LEU A 22 -37.84 -15.66 -63.31
N GLN A 23 -38.82 -16.38 -62.76
CA GLN A 23 -39.51 -17.44 -63.48
C GLN A 23 -40.34 -16.89 -64.65
N ASP A 24 -41.10 -15.82 -64.41
CA ASP A 24 -41.86 -15.12 -65.47
C ASP A 24 -40.93 -14.67 -66.61
N ILE A 25 -39.77 -14.07 -66.29
CA ILE A 25 -38.78 -13.64 -67.28
C ILE A 25 -38.20 -14.83 -68.07
N TRP A 26 -37.90 -15.95 -67.40
CA TRP A 26 -37.35 -17.13 -68.07
C TRP A 26 -38.36 -17.78 -69.02
N ASP A 27 -39.64 -17.78 -68.64
CA ASP A 27 -40.74 -18.29 -69.45
C ASP A 27 -40.98 -17.39 -70.67
N GLU A 28 -40.93 -16.07 -70.51
CA GLU A 28 -41.00 -15.10 -71.61
C GLU A 28 -39.86 -15.26 -72.63
N ILE A 29 -38.63 -15.54 -72.16
CA ILE A 29 -37.46 -15.77 -73.03
C ILE A 29 -37.49 -17.17 -73.67
N GLY A 30 -38.18 -18.14 -73.07
CA GLY A 30 -38.21 -19.54 -73.51
C GLY A 30 -37.01 -20.36 -73.05
N ILE A 31 -36.48 -20.10 -71.84
CA ILE A 31 -35.34 -20.83 -71.29
C ILE A 31 -35.78 -22.24 -70.86
N PRO A 32 -35.09 -23.32 -71.29
CA PRO A 32 -35.44 -24.68 -70.91
C PRO A 32 -35.39 -24.89 -69.39
N GLU A 33 -36.34 -25.66 -68.85
CA GLU A 33 -36.50 -25.96 -67.43
C GLU A 33 -35.20 -26.44 -66.75
N LYS A 34 -34.39 -27.24 -67.46
CA LYS A 34 -33.08 -27.69 -66.96
C LYS A 34 -32.15 -26.51 -66.63
N GLN A 35 -32.10 -25.48 -67.47
CA GLN A 35 -31.27 -24.29 -67.24
C GLN A 35 -31.87 -23.39 -66.16
N GLN A 36 -33.20 -23.31 -66.07
CA GLN A 36 -33.88 -22.60 -64.97
C GLN A 36 -33.56 -23.24 -63.61
N LEU A 37 -33.56 -24.58 -63.56
CA LEU A 37 -33.18 -25.35 -62.37
C LEU A 37 -31.71 -25.11 -61.99
N GLU A 38 -30.78 -25.14 -62.95
CA GLU A 38 -29.35 -24.87 -62.71
C GLU A 38 -29.13 -23.46 -62.12
N ARG A 39 -29.85 -22.45 -62.62
CA ARG A 39 -29.79 -21.07 -62.11
C ARG A 39 -30.39 -20.96 -60.71
N THR A 40 -31.52 -21.61 -60.47
CA THR A 40 -32.18 -21.63 -59.15
C THR A 40 -31.33 -22.34 -58.10
N GLU A 41 -30.68 -23.45 -58.48
CA GLU A 41 -29.74 -24.17 -57.62
C GLU A 41 -28.52 -23.30 -57.25
N ALA A 42 -28.03 -22.46 -58.18
CA ALA A 42 -26.97 -21.50 -57.87
C ALA A 42 -27.41 -20.46 -56.83
N VAL A 43 -28.62 -19.89 -56.97
CA VAL A 43 -29.21 -18.96 -55.99
C VAL A 43 -29.35 -19.64 -54.62
N LYS A 44 -29.92 -20.84 -54.58
CA LYS A 44 -30.08 -21.63 -53.36
C LYS A 44 -28.74 -21.85 -52.67
N LYS A 45 -27.69 -22.27 -53.39
CA LYS A 45 -26.35 -22.48 -52.83
C LYS A 45 -25.77 -21.21 -52.21
N HIS A 46 -25.96 -20.05 -52.85
CA HIS A 46 -25.50 -18.78 -52.28
C HIS A 46 -26.23 -18.43 -50.99
N ILE A 47 -27.54 -18.64 -50.93
CA ILE A 47 -28.35 -18.40 -49.72
C ILE A 47 -27.94 -19.37 -48.60
N GLU A 48 -27.84 -20.67 -48.89
CA GLU A 48 -27.41 -21.69 -47.93
C GLU A 48 -26.03 -21.36 -47.36
N SER A 49 -25.06 -21.03 -48.23
CA SER A 49 -23.72 -20.66 -47.80
C SER A 49 -23.69 -19.43 -46.90
N LEU A 50 -24.54 -18.42 -47.16
CA LEU A 50 -24.62 -17.22 -46.33
C LEU A 50 -25.24 -17.54 -44.96
N LEU A 51 -26.33 -18.30 -44.94
CA LEU A 51 -26.99 -18.70 -43.70
C LEU A 51 -26.08 -19.59 -42.84
N ASP A 52 -25.38 -20.54 -43.45
CA ASP A 52 -24.42 -21.40 -42.76
C ASP A 52 -23.27 -20.59 -42.14
N MET A 53 -22.78 -19.56 -42.85
CA MET A 53 -21.78 -18.63 -42.32
C MET A 53 -22.30 -17.90 -41.08
N MET A 54 -23.46 -17.24 -41.18
CA MET A 54 -24.06 -16.49 -40.07
C MET A 54 -24.35 -17.39 -38.86
N ILE A 55 -24.90 -18.58 -39.09
CA ILE A 55 -25.18 -19.55 -38.02
C ILE A 55 -23.87 -20.01 -37.35
N SER A 56 -22.82 -20.22 -38.13
CA SER A 56 -21.51 -20.62 -37.61
C SER A 56 -20.87 -19.50 -36.78
N GLU A 57 -20.96 -18.25 -37.21
CA GLU A 57 -20.49 -17.08 -36.45
C GLU A 57 -21.20 -16.97 -35.09
N GLU A 58 -22.53 -17.08 -35.05
CA GLU A 58 -23.29 -17.01 -33.80
C GLU A 58 -23.02 -18.21 -32.87
N LYS A 59 -22.82 -19.41 -33.42
CA LYS A 59 -22.39 -20.58 -32.63
C LYS A 59 -21.02 -20.37 -32.02
N ASN A 60 -20.07 -19.85 -32.81
CA ASN A 60 -18.72 -19.56 -32.35
C ASN A 60 -18.72 -18.47 -31.27
N LEU A 61 -19.54 -17.42 -31.43
CA LEU A 61 -19.72 -16.37 -30.42
C LEU A 61 -20.27 -16.95 -29.11
N LYS A 62 -21.30 -17.81 -29.19
CA LYS A 62 -21.85 -18.48 -28.01
C LYS A 62 -20.81 -19.34 -27.30
N GLU A 63 -20.05 -20.15 -28.04
CA GLU A 63 -18.98 -20.98 -27.48
C GLU A 63 -17.88 -20.13 -26.82
N TYR A 64 -17.46 -19.06 -27.48
CA TYR A 64 -16.52 -18.10 -26.94
C TYR A 64 -17.01 -17.50 -25.60
N LEU A 65 -18.26 -17.06 -25.52
CA LEU A 65 -18.83 -16.50 -24.29
C LEU A 65 -18.87 -17.54 -23.16
N LEU A 66 -19.26 -18.79 -23.45
CA LEU A 66 -19.26 -19.87 -22.47
C LEU A 66 -17.83 -20.19 -21.96
N ASN A 67 -16.84 -20.17 -22.85
CA ASN A 67 -15.44 -20.34 -22.47
C ASN A 67 -14.93 -19.17 -21.62
N SER A 68 -15.27 -17.92 -21.98
CA SER A 68 -14.94 -16.72 -21.18
C SER A 68 -15.51 -16.82 -19.78
N ILE A 69 -16.78 -17.22 -19.65
CA ILE A 69 -17.46 -17.45 -18.37
C ILE A 69 -16.72 -18.51 -17.54
N ALA A 70 -16.33 -19.64 -18.14
CA ALA A 70 -15.64 -20.71 -17.43
C ALA A 70 -14.26 -20.26 -16.92
N VAL A 71 -13.52 -19.47 -17.70
CA VAL A 71 -12.26 -18.86 -17.28
C VAL A 71 -12.49 -17.87 -16.14
N CYS A 72 -13.46 -16.96 -16.27
CA CYS A 72 -13.77 -15.97 -15.24
C CYS A 72 -14.17 -16.65 -13.92
N ARG A 73 -14.96 -17.73 -13.95
CA ARG A 73 -15.31 -18.51 -12.74
C ARG A 73 -14.07 -19.05 -12.03
N LYS A 74 -13.16 -19.70 -12.76
CA LYS A 74 -11.89 -20.22 -12.18
C LYS A 74 -11.00 -19.12 -11.62
N GLU A 75 -10.97 -17.98 -12.29
CA GLU A 75 -10.20 -16.82 -11.84
C GLU A 75 -10.81 -16.22 -10.57
N LEU A 76 -12.13 -16.09 -10.50
CA LEU A 76 -12.83 -15.68 -9.27
C LEU A 76 -12.54 -16.63 -8.13
N ASP A 77 -12.64 -17.95 -8.32
CA ASP A 77 -12.34 -18.93 -7.27
C ASP A 77 -10.90 -18.79 -6.73
N THR A 78 -9.97 -18.46 -7.62
CA THR A 78 -8.57 -18.19 -7.25
C THR A 78 -8.44 -16.89 -6.47
N LEU A 79 -9.06 -15.82 -6.95
CA LEU A 79 -9.03 -14.51 -6.28
C LEU A 79 -9.72 -14.54 -4.91
N HIS A 80 -10.83 -15.26 -4.74
CA HIS A 80 -11.49 -15.40 -3.44
C HIS A 80 -10.59 -16.14 -2.44
N ARG A 81 -9.89 -17.20 -2.87
CA ARG A 81 -8.90 -17.89 -2.02
C ARG A 81 -7.72 -16.99 -1.65
N GLU A 82 -7.14 -16.29 -2.63
CA GLU A 82 -6.00 -15.40 -2.38
C GLU A 82 -6.37 -14.20 -1.50
N LEU A 83 -7.54 -13.61 -1.70
CA LEU A 83 -8.03 -12.47 -0.92
C LEU A 83 -8.67 -12.88 0.42
N GLN A 84 -8.76 -14.19 0.68
CA GLN A 84 -9.38 -14.78 1.87
C GLN A 84 -10.85 -14.37 2.03
N LEU A 85 -11.57 -14.28 0.91
CA LEU A 85 -12.99 -13.97 0.86
C LEU A 85 -13.83 -15.24 0.95
N ALA A 86 -15.10 -15.09 1.34
CA ALA A 86 -16.05 -16.20 1.31
C ALA A 86 -16.13 -16.83 -0.09
N PRO A 87 -16.39 -18.15 -0.19
CA PRO A 87 -16.54 -18.81 -1.49
C PRO A 87 -17.56 -18.09 -2.37
N PHE A 88 -17.25 -18.00 -3.67
CA PHE A 88 -18.12 -17.36 -4.63
C PHE A 88 -19.29 -18.27 -5.00
N GLU A 89 -20.51 -17.86 -4.67
CA GLU A 89 -21.72 -18.51 -5.19
C GLU A 89 -22.16 -17.84 -6.48
N VAL A 90 -22.16 -18.60 -7.57
CA VAL A 90 -22.65 -18.13 -8.87
C VAL A 90 -24.18 -18.22 -8.87
N GLU A 91 -24.87 -17.08 -8.84
CA GLU A 91 -26.27 -17.05 -9.26
C GLU A 91 -26.32 -17.20 -10.79
N GLU A 92 -26.84 -18.33 -11.27
CA GLU A 92 -27.09 -18.58 -12.70
C GLU A 92 -28.36 -17.86 -13.17
N GLN A 93 -28.43 -16.56 -12.93
CA GLN A 93 -29.56 -15.73 -13.33
C GLN A 93 -29.13 -14.81 -14.48
N GLY A 94 -29.94 -14.74 -15.53
CA GLY A 94 -29.73 -13.84 -16.68
C GLY A 94 -29.27 -14.53 -17.96
N THR A 95 -28.94 -13.71 -18.97
CA THR A 95 -28.46 -14.19 -20.28
C THR A 95 -26.97 -14.51 -20.25
N ILE A 96 -26.49 -15.36 -21.17
CA ILE A 96 -25.05 -15.70 -21.29
C ILE A 96 -24.18 -14.44 -21.37
N LEU A 97 -24.58 -13.48 -22.21
CA LEU A 97 -23.85 -12.23 -22.38
C LEU A 97 -23.83 -11.37 -21.10
N GLN A 98 -24.93 -11.32 -20.36
CA GLN A 98 -24.99 -10.58 -19.10
C GLN A 98 -24.10 -11.24 -18.05
N MET A 99 -24.17 -12.56 -17.91
CA MET A 99 -23.36 -13.32 -16.96
C MET A 99 -21.86 -13.17 -17.25
N GLU A 100 -21.47 -13.21 -18.52
CA GLU A 100 -20.08 -12.96 -18.95
C GLU A 100 -19.58 -11.58 -18.51
N LYS A 101 -20.37 -10.53 -18.77
CA LYS A 101 -20.04 -9.14 -18.40
C LYS A 101 -19.91 -8.99 -16.89
N ASP A 102 -20.85 -9.54 -16.13
CA ASP A 102 -20.88 -9.40 -14.68
C ASP A 102 -19.71 -10.14 -14.01
N LEU A 103 -19.42 -11.36 -14.46
CA LEU A 103 -18.27 -12.13 -13.97
C LEU A 103 -16.95 -11.41 -14.29
N ARG A 104 -16.78 -10.92 -15.52
CA ARG A 104 -15.58 -10.17 -15.91
C ARG A 104 -15.42 -8.90 -15.08
N ALA A 105 -16.49 -8.14 -14.85
CA ALA A 105 -16.45 -6.94 -14.03
C ALA A 105 -16.03 -7.26 -12.58
N ARG A 106 -16.58 -8.32 -11.99
CA ARG A 106 -16.19 -8.79 -10.64
C ARG A 106 -14.72 -9.19 -10.57
N VAL A 107 -14.21 -9.92 -11.57
CA VAL A 107 -12.77 -10.27 -11.68
C VAL A 107 -11.92 -9.00 -11.65
N GLN A 108 -12.27 -7.98 -12.42
CA GLN A 108 -11.52 -6.72 -12.46
C GLN A 108 -11.50 -6.00 -11.11
N VAL A 109 -12.63 -6.00 -10.38
CA VAL A 109 -12.70 -5.42 -9.03
C VAL A 109 -11.77 -6.17 -8.06
N LEU A 110 -11.80 -7.51 -8.05
CA LEU A 110 -10.96 -8.30 -7.15
C LEU A 110 -9.48 -8.22 -7.51
N LEU A 111 -9.13 -8.19 -8.80
CA LEU A 111 -7.76 -7.93 -9.25
C LEU A 111 -7.26 -6.57 -8.80
N LYS A 112 -8.12 -5.54 -8.85
CA LYS A 112 -7.79 -4.23 -8.30
C LYS A 112 -7.53 -4.32 -6.79
N GLN A 113 -8.43 -4.93 -6.02
CA GLN A 113 -8.24 -5.11 -4.58
C GLN A 113 -6.94 -5.85 -4.24
N LYS A 114 -6.60 -6.91 -4.98
CA LYS A 114 -5.35 -7.65 -4.82
C LYS A 114 -4.13 -6.74 -5.04
N ARG A 115 -4.14 -5.94 -6.10
CA ARG A 115 -3.06 -4.97 -6.39
C ARG A 115 -2.96 -3.92 -5.29
N ASP A 116 -4.08 -3.32 -4.90
CA ASP A 116 -4.13 -2.26 -3.89
C ASP A 116 -3.58 -2.78 -2.55
N ARG A 117 -3.97 -3.98 -2.10
CA ARG A 117 -3.44 -4.60 -0.86
C ARG A 117 -1.94 -4.88 -0.91
N LYS A 118 -1.42 -5.34 -2.06
CA LYS A 118 0.02 -5.59 -2.23
C LYS A 118 0.82 -4.30 -2.24
N GLN A 119 0.35 -3.30 -2.98
CA GLN A 119 0.99 -1.99 -3.04
C GLN A 119 0.97 -1.30 -1.67
N GLU A 120 -0.12 -1.43 -0.92
CA GLU A 120 -0.17 -0.93 0.45
C GLU A 120 0.89 -1.60 1.33
N LEU A 121 0.99 -2.94 1.30
CA LEU A 121 2.00 -3.67 2.06
C LEU A 121 3.42 -3.23 1.72
N GLU A 122 3.75 -3.04 0.45
CA GLU A 122 5.05 -2.51 0.01
C GLU A 122 5.32 -1.13 0.65
N SER A 123 4.34 -0.23 0.62
CA SER A 123 4.48 1.10 1.24
C SER A 123 4.58 1.07 2.76
N LEU A 124 3.96 0.08 3.42
CA LEU A 124 4.05 -0.09 4.87
C LEU A 124 5.43 -0.65 5.24
N GLN A 125 5.96 -1.60 4.45
CA GLN A 125 7.29 -2.19 4.63
C GLN A 125 8.43 -1.19 4.41
N GLU A 126 8.26 -0.25 3.47
CA GLU A 126 9.21 0.85 3.27
C GLU A 126 9.28 1.74 4.53
N ARG A 127 8.13 2.20 5.02
CA ARG A 127 8.06 3.02 6.25
C ARG A 127 8.57 2.28 7.49
N ASP A 128 8.29 0.98 7.58
CA ASP A 128 8.79 0.14 8.69
C ASP A 128 10.30 0.11 8.73
N ARG A 129 10.93 -0.03 7.55
CA ARG A 129 12.38 -0.05 7.42
C ARG A 129 12.98 1.28 7.86
N ASP A 130 12.42 2.39 7.39
CA ASP A 130 12.90 3.73 7.76
C ASP A 130 12.81 3.96 9.28
N LEU A 131 11.70 3.58 9.91
CA LEU A 131 11.52 3.70 11.36
C LEU A 131 12.46 2.75 12.12
N CYS A 132 12.60 1.51 11.65
CA CYS A 132 13.47 0.51 12.27
C CYS A 132 14.95 0.89 12.18
N ASP A 133 15.39 1.53 11.08
CA ASP A 133 16.76 2.01 10.93
C ASP A 133 17.08 3.10 11.96
N ILE A 134 16.13 4.03 12.20
CA ILE A 134 16.27 5.10 13.21
C ILE A 134 16.23 4.54 14.63
N LEU A 135 15.27 3.65 14.92
CA LEU A 135 15.07 3.08 16.27
C LEU A 135 16.01 1.91 16.58
N CYS A 136 16.75 1.44 15.57
CA CYS A 136 17.58 0.24 15.59
C CYS A 136 16.82 -1.03 16.03
N THR A 137 15.57 -1.17 15.57
CA THR A 137 14.70 -2.32 15.85
C THR A 137 14.60 -3.25 14.65
N ALA A 138 14.12 -4.48 14.87
CA ALA A 138 13.91 -5.42 13.78
C ALA A 138 12.58 -5.15 13.04
N PRO A 139 12.55 -5.17 11.69
CA PRO A 139 11.32 -4.99 10.92
C PRO A 139 10.25 -6.02 11.23
N PHE A 140 8.99 -5.60 11.15
CA PHE A 140 7.83 -6.47 11.31
C PHE A 140 7.64 -7.38 10.10
N ARG A 141 7.36 -8.66 10.37
CA ARG A 141 7.30 -9.71 9.35
C ARG A 141 5.87 -10.19 9.12
N ILE A 142 5.44 -10.10 7.88
CA ILE A 142 4.30 -10.82 7.30
C ILE A 142 4.83 -11.57 6.08
N ASP A 143 4.17 -12.64 5.66
CA ASP A 143 4.52 -13.35 4.42
C ASP A 143 4.36 -12.42 3.20
N SER A 144 5.48 -11.91 2.68
CA SER A 144 5.52 -11.02 1.53
C SER A 144 5.12 -11.68 0.20
N ASN A 145 5.09 -13.01 0.14
CA ASN A 145 4.73 -13.72 -1.09
C ASN A 145 3.22 -13.85 -1.26
N ALA A 146 2.48 -13.89 -0.15
CA ALA A 146 1.03 -13.97 -0.11
C ALA A 146 0.36 -12.60 -0.31
N VAL A 147 -0.93 -12.60 -0.65
CA VAL A 147 -1.74 -11.37 -0.59
C VAL A 147 -2.11 -11.17 0.88
N PRO A 148 -1.80 -10.01 1.49
CA PRO A 148 -2.11 -9.78 2.89
C PRO A 148 -3.62 -9.71 3.11
N SER A 149 -4.08 -10.25 4.24
CA SER A 149 -5.46 -10.04 4.69
C SER A 149 -5.66 -8.59 5.16
N LEU A 150 -6.91 -8.18 5.34
CA LEU A 150 -7.18 -6.86 5.93
C LEU A 150 -6.70 -6.78 7.39
N GLU A 151 -6.80 -7.88 8.13
CA GLU A 151 -6.32 -7.95 9.52
C GLU A 151 -4.79 -7.88 9.60
N ASP A 152 -4.08 -8.49 8.65
CA ASP A 152 -2.63 -8.38 8.50
C ASP A 152 -2.20 -6.93 8.28
N LEU A 153 -2.87 -6.23 7.35
CA LEU A 153 -2.63 -4.81 7.10
C LEU A 153 -2.94 -3.96 8.33
N ASP A 154 -4.04 -4.21 9.03
CA ASP A 154 -4.39 -3.49 10.26
C ASP A 154 -3.41 -3.73 11.40
N ARG A 155 -2.88 -4.95 11.53
CA ARG A 155 -1.82 -5.27 12.48
C ARG A 155 -0.54 -4.50 12.13
N TYR A 156 -0.19 -4.45 10.85
CA TYR A 156 0.98 -3.70 10.37
C TYR A 156 0.83 -2.19 10.63
N ARG A 157 -0.34 -1.60 10.32
CA ARG A 157 -0.64 -0.19 10.59
C ARG A 157 -0.53 0.14 12.08
N ARG A 158 -1.04 -0.72 12.96
CA ARG A 158 -0.92 -0.55 14.43
C ARG A 158 0.54 -0.64 14.90
N HIS A 159 1.33 -1.55 14.32
CA HIS A 159 2.76 -1.63 14.61
C HIS A 159 3.49 -0.33 14.24
N LEU A 160 3.29 0.17 13.02
CA LEU A 160 3.88 1.43 12.58
C LEU A 160 3.45 2.63 13.44
N ALA A 161 2.18 2.67 13.86
CA ALA A 161 1.70 3.71 14.77
C ALA A 161 2.42 3.65 16.12
N SER A 162 2.67 2.45 16.65
CA SER A 162 3.46 2.25 17.87
C SER A 162 4.90 2.72 17.68
N LEU A 163 5.57 2.31 16.60
CA LEU A 163 6.95 2.75 16.31
C LEU A 163 7.05 4.27 16.11
N SER A 164 6.06 4.88 15.46
CA SER A 164 6.04 6.33 15.26
C SER A 164 5.90 7.07 16.61
N THR A 165 5.01 6.58 17.48
CA THR A 165 4.84 7.13 18.84
C THR A 165 6.13 6.98 19.65
N GLU A 166 6.79 5.82 19.56
CA GLU A 166 8.05 5.56 20.25
C GLU A 166 9.19 6.44 19.73
N LYS A 167 9.28 6.64 18.41
CA LYS A 167 10.22 7.60 17.80
C LYS A 167 10.01 9.00 18.35
N GLU A 168 8.76 9.48 18.39
CA GLU A 168 8.44 10.81 18.92
C GLU A 168 8.86 10.95 20.39
N GLN A 169 8.54 9.94 21.21
CA GLN A 169 8.94 9.91 22.63
C GLN A 169 10.46 9.93 22.81
N ARG A 170 11.19 9.08 22.09
CA ARG A 170 12.66 9.02 22.17
C ARG A 170 13.31 10.29 21.64
N GLN A 171 12.75 10.90 20.59
CA GLN A 171 13.23 12.17 20.06
C GLN A 171 13.05 13.30 21.08
N GLU A 172 11.87 13.42 21.70
CA GLU A 172 11.62 14.42 22.73
C GLU A 172 12.57 14.25 23.93
N GLN A 173 12.74 13.00 24.38
CA GLN A 173 13.69 12.66 25.43
C GLN A 173 15.13 13.05 25.04
N PHE A 174 15.56 12.74 23.82
CA PHE A 174 16.88 13.07 23.32
C PHE A 174 17.11 14.59 23.32
N VAL A 175 16.19 15.37 22.75
CA VAL A 175 16.31 16.83 22.64
C VAL A 175 16.35 17.47 24.03
N SER A 176 15.44 17.08 24.94
CA SER A 176 15.43 17.60 26.32
C SER A 176 16.72 17.26 27.06
N THR A 177 17.20 16.02 26.95
CA THR A 177 18.40 15.57 27.66
C THR A 177 19.66 16.22 27.09
N LYS A 178 19.75 16.37 25.76
CA LYS A 178 20.85 17.07 25.08
C LYS A 178 20.97 18.51 25.57
N GLN A 179 19.86 19.24 25.68
CA GLN A 179 19.86 20.60 26.21
C GLN A 179 20.41 20.68 27.63
N GLN A 180 20.01 19.75 28.52
CA GLN A 180 20.51 19.69 29.88
C GLN A 180 22.02 19.37 29.93
N ILE A 181 22.47 18.42 29.11
CA ILE A 181 23.88 18.05 28.99
C ILE A 181 24.72 19.26 28.56
N ILE A 182 24.29 20.01 27.54
CA ILE A 182 25.00 21.21 27.05
C ILE A 182 25.15 22.24 28.18
N LEU A 183 24.06 22.55 28.89
CA LEU A 183 24.11 23.50 30.01
C LEU A 183 25.04 23.03 31.14
N LEU A 184 24.99 21.76 31.51
CA LEU A 184 25.89 21.22 32.54
C LEU A 184 27.35 21.22 32.09
N MET A 185 27.62 20.95 30.82
CA MET A 185 28.98 21.01 30.27
C MET A 185 29.52 22.44 30.26
N GLU A 186 28.68 23.42 29.93
CA GLU A 186 29.00 24.84 30.04
C GLU A 186 29.25 25.26 31.50
N GLU A 187 28.39 24.86 32.45
CA GLU A 187 28.56 25.13 33.89
C GLU A 187 29.85 24.51 34.47
N LEU A 188 30.28 23.37 33.91
CA LEU A 188 31.48 22.65 34.33
C LEU A 188 32.76 23.07 33.58
N ASP A 189 32.66 24.02 32.64
CA ASP A 189 33.73 24.42 31.72
C ASP A 189 34.38 23.20 30.99
N ARG A 190 33.56 22.20 30.61
CA ARG A 190 33.99 20.94 30.00
C ARG A 190 33.62 20.87 28.52
N SER A 191 34.58 20.49 27.67
CA SER A 191 34.33 20.15 26.27
C SER A 191 33.91 18.69 26.07
N PRO A 192 33.23 18.34 24.95
CA PRO A 192 32.94 16.95 24.61
C PRO A 192 34.22 16.19 24.24
N ASP A 193 34.56 15.19 25.05
CA ASP A 193 35.86 14.51 24.98
C ASP A 193 35.75 13.10 24.37
N THR A 194 34.55 12.52 24.35
CA THR A 194 34.27 11.22 23.72
C THR A 194 33.57 11.39 22.37
N SER A 195 33.70 10.40 21.49
CA SER A 195 32.97 10.40 20.21
C SER A 195 31.46 10.47 20.43
N PHE A 196 30.95 9.82 21.47
CA PHE A 196 29.52 9.87 21.81
C PHE A 196 29.09 11.28 22.26
N GLU A 197 29.86 11.93 23.14
CA GLU A 197 29.58 13.31 23.55
C GLU A 197 29.62 14.29 22.36
N GLN A 198 30.59 14.12 21.45
CA GLN A 198 30.67 14.91 20.23
C GLN A 198 29.45 14.67 19.33
N ASP A 199 28.99 13.42 19.23
CA ASP A 199 27.80 13.08 18.46
C ASP A 199 26.52 13.67 19.06
N VAL A 200 26.42 13.72 20.39
CA VAL A 200 25.27 14.33 21.09
C VAL A 200 25.29 15.85 20.98
N VAL A 201 26.43 16.49 21.27
CA VAL A 201 26.52 17.95 21.45
C VAL A 201 26.71 18.67 20.11
N CYS A 202 27.52 18.13 19.20
CA CYS A 202 28.00 18.86 18.02
C CYS A 202 27.26 18.52 16.73
N LYS A 203 26.52 17.40 16.67
CA LYS A 203 25.78 16.99 15.45
C LYS A 203 24.32 17.41 15.50
N ASP A 204 23.70 17.40 14.32
CA ASP A 204 22.27 17.64 14.14
C ASP A 204 21.42 16.55 14.80
N ASP A 205 20.27 16.96 15.33
CA ASP A 205 19.39 16.07 16.09
C ASP A 205 18.83 14.90 15.25
N GLU A 206 18.73 15.08 13.92
CA GLU A 206 18.24 14.04 13.00
C GLU A 206 19.30 12.97 12.68
N ALA A 207 20.58 13.24 12.96
CA ALA A 207 21.67 12.29 12.70
C ALA A 207 21.87 11.28 13.83
N PHE A 208 21.20 11.47 14.98
CA PHE A 208 21.36 10.61 16.16
C PHE A 208 20.47 9.37 16.06
N CYS A 209 21.06 8.17 16.16
CA CYS A 209 20.30 6.93 16.19
C CYS A 209 19.57 6.79 17.54
N LEU A 210 18.24 6.66 17.51
CA LEU A 210 17.36 6.58 18.67
C LEU A 210 17.23 5.14 19.20
N SER A 211 18.34 4.40 19.24
CA SER A 211 18.38 3.05 19.83
C SER A 211 18.22 3.12 21.35
N GLU A 212 17.74 2.03 21.95
CA GLU A 212 17.62 1.92 23.41
C GLU A 212 18.98 2.12 24.10
N ASP A 213 20.03 1.54 23.53
CA ASP A 213 21.40 1.66 24.05
C ASP A 213 21.90 3.11 24.01
N ASN A 214 21.61 3.84 22.93
CA ASN A 214 22.02 5.24 22.78
C ASN A 214 21.24 6.17 23.72
N ILE A 215 19.93 5.94 23.88
CA ILE A 215 19.11 6.67 24.85
C ILE A 215 19.59 6.40 26.28
N ALA A 216 19.93 5.16 26.61
CA ALA A 216 20.49 4.81 27.92
C ALA A 216 21.87 5.44 28.13
N ALA A 217 22.74 5.44 27.11
CA ALA A 217 24.05 6.09 27.16
C ALA A 217 23.92 7.61 27.39
N LEU A 218 22.92 8.25 26.77
CA LEU A 218 22.61 9.67 26.96
C LEU A 218 22.21 9.98 28.41
N GLN A 219 21.32 9.16 28.99
CA GLN A 219 20.94 9.30 30.41
C GLN A 219 22.13 9.09 31.35
N ASN A 220 22.98 8.11 31.06
CA ASN A 220 24.20 7.87 31.85
C ASN A 220 25.16 9.06 31.79
N LEU A 221 25.32 9.69 30.62
CA LEU A 221 26.13 10.90 30.47
C LEU A 221 25.57 12.06 31.30
N LEU A 222 24.26 12.29 31.24
CA LEU A 222 23.61 13.31 32.07
C LEU A 222 23.88 13.06 33.57
N GLN A 223 23.67 11.83 34.04
CA GLN A 223 23.89 11.48 35.45
C GLN A 223 25.35 11.67 35.88
N GLN A 224 26.32 11.39 35.00
CA GLN A 224 27.73 11.61 35.29
C GLN A 224 28.07 13.10 35.44
N LEU A 225 27.51 13.97 34.60
CA LEU A 225 27.71 15.41 34.68
C LEU A 225 27.06 16.01 35.94
N GLU A 226 25.84 15.58 36.28
CA GLU A 226 25.18 15.98 37.52
C GLU A 226 25.97 15.55 38.76
N ALA A 227 26.50 14.31 38.75
CA ALA A 227 27.35 13.83 39.84
C ALA A 227 28.62 14.69 39.97
N GLN A 228 29.27 15.03 38.85
CA GLN A 228 30.46 15.89 38.86
C GLN A 228 30.14 17.30 39.39
N ARG A 229 29.03 17.91 38.95
CA ARG A 229 28.54 19.19 39.48
C ARG A 229 28.32 19.13 40.99
N SER A 230 27.67 18.08 41.47
CA SER A 230 27.41 17.92 42.91
C SER A 230 28.69 17.77 43.73
N GLN A 231 29.72 17.08 43.19
CA GLN A 231 31.02 16.94 43.84
C GLN A 231 31.77 18.28 43.90
N ASN A 232 31.73 19.06 42.81
CA ASN A 232 32.31 20.40 42.78
C ASN A 232 31.64 21.32 43.81
N GLU A 233 30.30 21.32 43.89
CA GLU A 233 29.56 22.11 44.87
C GLU A 233 29.86 21.69 46.31
N ALA A 234 29.96 20.39 46.58
CA ALA A 234 30.36 19.86 47.89
C ALA A 234 31.78 20.30 48.28
N ALA A 235 32.74 20.25 47.34
CA ALA A 235 34.10 20.72 47.59
C ALA A 235 34.15 22.25 47.81
N CYS A 236 33.42 23.02 47.00
CA CYS A 236 33.30 24.47 47.16
C CYS A 236 32.68 24.85 48.51
N THR A 237 31.61 24.19 48.93
CA THR A 237 30.97 24.42 50.23
C THR A 237 31.89 24.06 51.40
N GLU A 238 32.62 22.94 51.31
CA GLU A 238 33.63 22.58 52.32
C GLU A 238 34.72 23.65 52.42
N LEU A 239 35.29 24.07 51.29
CA LEU A 239 36.32 25.11 51.25
C LEU A 239 35.81 26.45 51.78
N ARG A 240 34.61 26.90 51.38
CA ARG A 240 33.95 28.10 51.91
C ARG A 240 33.74 28.02 53.43
N SER A 241 33.36 26.85 53.95
CA SER A 241 33.24 26.65 55.40
C SER A 241 34.59 26.78 56.12
N ARG A 242 35.65 26.24 55.53
CA ARG A 242 37.02 26.33 56.07
C ARG A 242 37.55 27.75 56.04
N ILE A 243 37.28 28.51 54.98
CA ILE A 243 37.61 29.95 54.88
C ILE A 243 36.90 30.72 55.99
N THR A 244 35.62 30.44 56.23
CA THR A 244 34.83 31.09 57.28
C THR A 244 35.44 30.84 58.67
N LEU A 245 35.82 29.60 58.98
CA LEU A 245 36.52 29.25 60.24
C LEU A 245 37.86 29.98 60.38
N LEU A 246 38.61 30.12 59.29
CA LEU A 246 39.89 30.86 59.31
C LEU A 246 39.67 32.35 59.54
N TRP A 247 38.65 32.96 58.92
CA TRP A 247 38.30 34.35 59.15
C TRP A 247 37.90 34.62 60.60
N GLU A 248 37.13 33.74 61.21
CA GLU A 248 36.79 33.80 62.64
C GLU A 248 38.05 33.75 63.52
N ARG A 249 38.95 32.81 63.23
CA ARG A 249 40.19 32.62 64.00
C ARG A 249 41.16 33.79 63.86
N LEU A 250 41.24 34.38 62.67
CA LEU A 250 42.12 35.51 62.36
C LEU A 250 41.49 36.87 62.67
N GLN A 251 40.21 36.90 63.09
CA GLN A 251 39.44 38.13 63.32
C GLN A 251 39.43 39.07 62.11
N VAL A 252 39.29 38.50 60.90
CA VAL A 252 39.23 39.30 59.67
C VAL A 252 38.02 40.23 59.73
N PRO A 253 38.17 41.54 59.47
CA PRO A 253 37.08 42.52 59.48
C PRO A 253 35.95 42.14 58.52
N VAL A 254 34.71 42.59 58.83
CA VAL A 254 33.52 42.22 58.04
C VAL A 254 33.62 42.77 56.62
N GLU A 255 34.21 43.95 56.45
CA GLU A 255 34.40 44.62 55.17
C GLU A 255 35.25 43.78 54.20
N GLU A 256 36.29 43.11 54.71
CA GLU A 256 37.15 42.23 53.92
C GLU A 256 36.44 40.91 53.56
N ARG A 257 35.58 40.38 54.45
CA ARG A 257 34.77 39.18 54.17
C ARG A 257 33.71 39.47 53.10
N GLU A 258 33.03 40.61 53.20
CA GLU A 258 32.03 41.03 52.21
C GLU A 258 32.67 41.28 50.85
N SER A 259 33.87 41.86 50.82
CA SER A 259 34.63 42.06 49.57
C SER A 259 35.03 40.75 48.87
N SER A 260 35.15 39.65 49.62
CA SER A 260 35.58 38.34 49.11
C SER A 260 34.44 37.34 48.89
N ALA A 261 33.23 37.66 49.35
CA ALA A 261 32.02 36.86 49.13
C ALA A 261 31.38 37.05 47.75
N VAL A 262 31.84 38.04 46.98
CA VAL A 262 31.33 38.35 45.63
C VAL A 262 32.24 37.67 44.61
N HIS A 263 32.07 36.36 44.39
CA HIS A 263 32.38 35.58 43.18
C HIS A 263 32.03 34.10 43.46
#